data_AF-A0A954VUL7-F1
#
_entry.id   AF-A0A954VUL7-F1
#
_cell.length_a   1.000
_cell.length_b   1.000
_cell.length_c   1.000
_cell.angle_alpha   90.00
_cell.angle_beta   90.00
_cell.angle_gamma   90.00
#
_symmetry.space_group_name_H-M   'P 1'
#
loop_
_entity.id
_entity.type
_entity.pdbx_description
1 polymer ?
#
loop_
_entity_poly.entity_id
_entity_poly.type
_entity_poly.pdbx_seq_one_letter_code
_entity_poly.pdbx_strand_id
1 'polypeptide(L)'
;MGIRRGKKRLSLVEGLESRAMLAGDSAIAGSMPGDADLNGQFESTDFVQVFQFGKFETGEVANWGQGDWNGDGVFSTSDLVYAFQQSHYETSILAAGDGSDDVEGEDDVAGDDVVVDEDGTMDDDDSDADINIKHRHRHHQGALSVERIQSIVDRLSEQLASEDPQLPGNLTVDQATAIVEGLNAALATDDPVAAAEEFLSSLREAKQVERLQTLVDNLNAAIDSGEFPNGLTQEEVATIVAGLNTAIESGDFTGLGQLLSPLRGANGHHHDDEDDGDSGDADHVRPGQSVVTEIIQSHIDAIQSALDDGSIVAPEDIDVAAILTQASDALAAGDIRAARVALSQLRGIFDQDNGNDDTDEDGESHGNDHGRGHGQGRGRGRGRG
;
A
#
# COMPACT_ATOMS: atom_id res chain seq x y z
N MET A 1 -32.38 25.55 33.79
CA MET A 1 -32.84 25.78 32.40
C MET A 1 -31.64 25.52 31.51
N GLY A 2 -31.59 24.32 30.90
CA GLY A 2 -30.39 23.79 30.26
C GLY A 2 -30.34 24.13 28.77
N ILE A 3 -29.17 24.54 28.29
CA ILE A 3 -28.86 24.64 26.87
C ILE A 3 -27.78 23.60 26.58
N ARG A 4 -28.20 22.44 26.05
CA ARG A 4 -27.34 21.49 25.35
C ARG A 4 -27.61 21.64 23.85
N ARG A 5 -26.70 22.32 23.14
CA ARG A 5 -26.54 22.33 21.68
C ARG A 5 -25.03 22.48 21.45
N GLY A 6 -24.34 21.74 20.59
CA GLY A 6 -24.67 20.61 19.76
C GLY A 6 -23.33 20.02 19.28
N LYS A 7 -23.24 18.69 19.16
CA LYS A 7 -22.11 17.99 18.55
C LYS A 7 -22.65 16.71 17.93
N LYS A 8 -23.23 16.79 16.72
CA LYS A 8 -23.68 15.62 15.94
C LYS A 8 -23.66 15.86 14.43
N ARG A 9 -22.72 16.65 13.90
CA ARG A 9 -22.59 16.84 12.43
C ARG A 9 -21.13 16.89 11.95
N LEU A 10 -20.26 16.11 12.58
CA LEU A 10 -18.83 16.05 12.20
C LEU A 10 -18.32 14.59 12.17
N SER A 11 -19.13 13.63 11.71
CA SER A 11 -18.74 12.20 11.72
C SER A 11 -19.23 11.43 10.49
N LEU A 12 -19.50 12.10 9.37
CA LEU A 12 -19.90 11.42 8.13
C LEU A 12 -18.93 11.65 6.97
N VAL A 13 -18.01 12.61 7.08
CA VAL A 13 -17.06 12.94 5.99
C VAL A 13 -15.69 12.27 6.23
N GLU A 14 -15.24 12.13 7.49
CA GLU A 14 -13.99 11.41 7.82
C GLU A 14 -14.11 9.87 7.72
N GLY A 15 -15.32 9.33 7.54
CA GLY A 15 -15.55 7.88 7.45
C GLY A 15 -15.41 7.27 6.05
N LEU A 16 -15.31 8.10 5.01
CA LEU A 16 -15.35 7.65 3.61
C LEU A 16 -13.96 7.51 2.99
N GLU A 17 -12.98 8.32 3.41
CA GLU A 17 -11.62 8.24 2.84
C GLU A 17 -10.78 7.11 3.46
N SER A 18 -11.12 6.65 4.67
CA SER A 18 -10.35 5.63 5.38
C SER A 18 -10.73 4.18 5.08
N ARG A 19 -11.82 3.88 4.37
CA ARG A 19 -12.27 2.48 4.14
C ARG A 19 -11.92 1.92 2.77
N ALA A 20 -12.01 2.71 1.71
CA ALA A 20 -11.55 2.32 0.37
C ALA A 20 -10.03 2.03 0.33
N MET A 21 -9.22 2.70 1.15
CA MET A 21 -7.76 2.52 1.21
C MET A 21 -7.28 1.32 2.06
N LEU A 22 -8.09 0.82 3.00
CA LEU A 22 -7.67 -0.18 3.99
C LEU A 22 -7.90 -1.64 3.57
N ALA A 23 -8.51 -1.87 2.41
CA ALA A 23 -8.74 -3.21 1.87
C ALA A 23 -7.44 -3.91 1.44
N GLY A 24 -6.30 -3.21 1.31
CA GLY A 24 -4.94 -3.79 1.37
C GLY A 24 -4.60 -4.93 0.40
N ASP A 25 -5.48 -5.27 -0.54
CA ASP A 25 -5.21 -6.17 -1.64
C ASP A 25 -4.51 -5.34 -2.71
N SER A 26 -3.22 -5.60 -2.92
CA SER A 26 -2.44 -5.00 -4.00
C SER A 26 -3.06 -5.24 -5.38
N ALA A 27 -3.96 -6.21 -5.50
CA ALA A 27 -4.78 -6.45 -6.69
C ALA A 27 -5.81 -5.34 -6.96
N ILE A 28 -6.32 -4.64 -5.93
CA ILE A 28 -7.26 -3.51 -6.08
C ILE A 28 -6.53 -2.24 -6.56
N ALA A 29 -5.23 -2.11 -6.26
CA ALA A 29 -4.43 -0.93 -6.64
C ALA A 29 -4.27 -0.75 -8.16
N GLY A 30 -4.73 -1.71 -8.97
CA GLY A 30 -4.83 -1.59 -10.44
C GLY A 30 -6.17 -2.04 -11.02
N SER A 31 -7.12 -2.52 -10.21
CA SER A 31 -8.43 -2.91 -10.75
C SER A 31 -9.31 -1.69 -10.96
N MET A 32 -9.92 -1.62 -12.13
CA MET A 32 -10.84 -0.57 -12.51
C MET A 32 -12.17 -0.76 -11.75
N PRO A 33 -12.82 0.31 -11.24
CA PRO A 33 -14.17 0.19 -10.68
C PRO A 33 -15.10 -0.59 -11.62
N GLY A 34 -15.82 -1.60 -11.11
CA GLY A 34 -16.61 -2.50 -11.94
C GLY A 34 -16.01 -3.88 -12.17
N ASP A 35 -14.69 -4.02 -12.06
CA ASP A 35 -13.96 -5.29 -12.24
C ASP A 35 -13.97 -6.09 -10.92
N ALA A 36 -14.97 -6.96 -10.76
CA ALA A 36 -15.24 -7.69 -9.53
C ALA A 36 -14.37 -8.94 -9.37
N ASP A 37 -13.89 -9.53 -10.47
CA ASP A 37 -13.00 -10.68 -10.46
C ASP A 37 -11.50 -10.30 -10.60
N LEU A 38 -11.21 -9.00 -10.75
CA LEU A 38 -9.88 -8.41 -10.86
C LEU A 38 -9.14 -8.87 -12.12
N ASN A 39 -9.87 -9.20 -13.19
CA ASN A 39 -9.31 -9.63 -14.47
C ASN A 39 -8.89 -8.46 -15.38
N GLY A 40 -9.14 -7.22 -14.96
CA GLY A 40 -8.82 -5.99 -15.68
C GLY A 40 -9.91 -5.53 -16.65
N GLN A 41 -11.07 -6.19 -16.70
CA GLN A 41 -12.19 -5.87 -17.57
C GLN A 41 -13.43 -5.57 -16.72
N PHE A 42 -14.28 -4.68 -17.22
CA PHE A 42 -15.60 -4.46 -16.65
C PHE A 42 -16.65 -4.93 -17.64
N GLU A 43 -17.19 -6.12 -17.41
CA GLU A 43 -18.11 -6.79 -18.30
C GLU A 43 -19.28 -7.45 -17.56
N SER A 44 -20.15 -8.14 -18.30
CA SER A 44 -21.35 -8.75 -17.73
C SER A 44 -21.06 -9.85 -16.70
N THR A 45 -19.88 -10.49 -16.76
CA THR A 45 -19.48 -11.54 -15.81
C THR A 45 -19.26 -10.97 -14.40
N ASP A 46 -18.70 -9.76 -14.29
CA ASP A 46 -18.57 -9.02 -13.03
C ASP A 46 -19.94 -8.76 -12.39
N PHE A 47 -20.91 -8.33 -13.20
CA PHE A 47 -22.27 -8.09 -12.71
C PHE A 47 -22.91 -9.38 -12.19
N VAL A 48 -22.80 -10.48 -12.95
CA VAL A 48 -23.33 -11.77 -12.51
C VAL A 48 -22.71 -12.18 -11.19
N GLN A 49 -21.40 -12.00 -11.02
CA GLN A 49 -20.69 -12.31 -9.78
C GLN A 49 -21.21 -11.48 -8.60
N VAL A 50 -21.24 -10.14 -8.69
CA VAL A 50 -21.65 -9.29 -7.56
C VAL A 50 -23.11 -9.51 -7.17
N PHE A 51 -24.00 -9.78 -8.14
CA PHE A 51 -25.40 -10.09 -7.86
C PHE A 51 -25.61 -11.49 -7.28
N GLN A 52 -24.73 -12.47 -7.55
CA GLN A 52 -24.78 -13.79 -6.91
C GLN A 52 -24.55 -13.71 -5.40
N PHE A 53 -23.79 -12.72 -4.91
CA PHE A 53 -23.63 -12.48 -3.48
C PHE A 53 -24.89 -11.90 -2.81
N GLY A 54 -25.83 -11.35 -3.59
CA GLY A 54 -27.13 -10.90 -3.08
C GLY A 54 -27.10 -9.67 -2.16
N LYS A 55 -26.01 -8.89 -2.17
CA LYS A 55 -25.83 -7.74 -1.25
C LYS A 55 -26.36 -6.41 -1.77
N PHE A 56 -26.76 -6.34 -3.04
CA PHE A 56 -27.24 -5.10 -3.66
C PHE A 56 -28.44 -4.50 -2.92
N GLU A 57 -28.31 -3.25 -2.45
CA GLU A 57 -29.36 -2.48 -1.75
C GLU A 57 -29.87 -3.14 -0.46
N THR A 58 -29.09 -4.06 0.13
CA THR A 58 -29.45 -4.71 1.40
C THR A 58 -28.99 -3.90 2.62
N GLY A 59 -27.97 -3.06 2.46
CA GLY A 59 -27.27 -2.41 3.56
C GLY A 59 -26.28 -3.31 4.29
N GLU A 60 -26.11 -4.56 3.85
CA GLU A 60 -25.06 -5.45 4.34
C GLU A 60 -23.68 -4.99 3.85
N VAL A 61 -22.65 -5.29 4.65
CA VAL A 61 -21.28 -4.93 4.32
C VAL A 61 -20.84 -5.69 3.07
N ALA A 62 -20.42 -4.98 2.04
CA ALA A 62 -19.84 -5.53 0.81
C ALA A 62 -18.34 -5.18 0.73
N ASN A 63 -17.58 -6.01 0.04
CA ASN A 63 -16.22 -5.72 -0.40
C ASN A 63 -16.20 -5.50 -1.92
N TRP A 64 -15.02 -5.19 -2.48
CA TRP A 64 -14.84 -4.91 -3.90
C TRP A 64 -15.43 -6.00 -4.83
N GLY A 65 -15.07 -7.27 -4.60
CA GLY A 65 -15.57 -8.41 -5.38
C GLY A 65 -17.05 -8.75 -5.15
N GLN A 66 -17.69 -8.07 -4.19
CA GLN A 66 -19.12 -8.14 -3.88
C GLN A 66 -19.88 -6.88 -4.31
N GLY A 67 -19.21 -5.92 -4.95
CA GLY A 67 -19.82 -4.73 -5.57
C GLY A 67 -19.57 -3.39 -4.86
N ASP A 68 -18.81 -3.34 -3.76
CA ASP A 68 -18.42 -2.07 -3.11
C ASP A 68 -17.25 -1.43 -3.87
N TRP A 69 -17.55 -0.77 -4.99
CA TRP A 69 -16.56 -0.18 -5.89
C TRP A 69 -16.22 1.26 -5.53
N ASN A 70 -17.08 1.96 -4.79
CA ASN A 70 -16.77 3.28 -4.26
C ASN A 70 -16.05 3.23 -2.89
N GLY A 71 -16.04 2.06 -2.24
CA GLY A 71 -15.35 1.79 -0.97
C GLY A 71 -16.06 2.33 0.28
N ASP A 72 -17.37 2.59 0.19
CA ASP A 72 -18.20 3.02 1.33
C ASP A 72 -18.66 1.85 2.22
N GLY A 73 -18.40 0.62 1.78
CA GLY A 73 -18.70 -0.62 2.50
C GLY A 73 -20.06 -1.21 2.19
N VAL A 74 -20.85 -0.67 1.26
CA VAL A 74 -22.19 -1.17 0.92
C VAL A 74 -22.36 -1.22 -0.59
N PHE A 75 -22.77 -2.37 -1.13
CA PHE A 75 -23.08 -2.47 -2.56
C PHE A 75 -24.45 -1.82 -2.87
N SER A 76 -24.43 -0.65 -3.49
CA SER A 76 -25.61 0.17 -3.77
C SER A 76 -25.64 0.69 -5.22
N THR A 77 -26.71 1.40 -5.57
CA THR A 77 -26.79 2.12 -6.85
C THR A 77 -25.62 3.11 -7.04
N SER A 78 -25.07 3.65 -5.95
CA SER A 78 -23.94 4.59 -6.02
C SER A 78 -22.67 3.92 -6.57
N ASP A 79 -22.43 2.65 -6.23
CA ASP A 79 -21.31 1.86 -6.76
C ASP A 79 -21.45 1.59 -8.24
N LEU A 80 -22.66 1.24 -8.69
CA LEU A 80 -22.94 1.05 -10.11
C LEU A 80 -22.66 2.34 -10.89
N VAL A 81 -23.17 3.48 -10.42
CA VAL A 81 -22.91 4.78 -11.05
C VAL A 81 -21.42 5.10 -11.04
N TYR A 82 -20.73 4.87 -9.92
CA TYR A 82 -19.29 5.09 -9.80
C TYR A 82 -18.50 4.23 -10.79
N ALA A 83 -18.80 2.93 -10.89
CA ALA A 83 -18.17 2.04 -11.85
C ALA A 83 -18.41 2.50 -13.29
N PHE A 84 -19.65 2.80 -13.68
CA PHE A 84 -19.92 3.30 -15.04
C PHE A 84 -19.27 4.65 -15.36
N GLN A 85 -19.01 5.50 -14.36
CA GLN A 85 -18.32 6.77 -14.56
C GLN A 85 -16.81 6.61 -14.73
N GLN A 86 -16.21 5.67 -13.98
CA GLN A 86 -14.76 5.47 -13.95
C GLN A 86 -14.28 4.40 -14.93
N SER A 87 -15.19 3.60 -15.48
CA SER A 87 -14.89 2.39 -16.24
C SER A 87 -15.56 2.32 -17.60
N HIS A 88 -15.02 1.46 -18.43
CA HIS A 88 -15.35 1.29 -19.84
C HIS A 88 -16.18 0.01 -20.04
N TYR A 89 -17.41 -0.02 -19.52
CA TYR A 89 -18.29 -1.19 -19.63
C TYR A 89 -18.44 -1.67 -21.07
N GLU A 90 -18.08 -2.93 -21.33
CA GLU A 90 -18.20 -3.62 -22.63
C GLU A 90 -17.57 -2.88 -23.84
N THR A 91 -16.61 -1.98 -23.63
CA THR A 91 -15.97 -1.25 -24.77
C THR A 91 -15.00 -2.12 -25.58
N SER A 92 -14.95 -3.42 -25.31
CA SER A 92 -13.93 -4.36 -25.80
C SER A 92 -14.03 -4.72 -27.30
N ILE A 93 -15.07 -4.31 -28.04
CA ILE A 93 -15.28 -4.84 -29.42
C ILE A 93 -15.12 -3.83 -30.57
N LEU A 94 -15.11 -2.50 -30.34
CA LEU A 94 -15.06 -1.55 -31.46
C LEU A 94 -13.68 -0.94 -31.77
N ALA A 95 -12.66 -1.14 -30.92
CA ALA A 95 -11.32 -0.59 -31.17
C ALA A 95 -10.39 -1.52 -31.98
N ALA A 96 -10.85 -2.71 -32.38
CA ALA A 96 -10.06 -3.70 -33.13
C ALA A 96 -10.48 -3.85 -34.61
N GLY A 97 -11.40 -3.00 -35.11
CA GLY A 97 -12.03 -3.18 -36.43
C GLY A 97 -11.61 -2.20 -37.53
N ASP A 98 -10.60 -1.35 -37.34
CA ASP A 98 -10.11 -0.41 -38.37
C ASP A 98 -8.62 -0.62 -38.64
N GLY A 99 -8.27 -1.87 -38.93
CA GLY A 99 -7.01 -2.25 -39.56
C GLY A 99 -7.32 -2.67 -40.98
N SER A 100 -7.69 -1.69 -41.82
CA SER A 100 -7.66 -1.71 -43.28
C SER A 100 -7.01 -2.96 -43.89
N ASP A 101 -7.86 -3.90 -44.30
CA ASP A 101 -7.59 -4.90 -45.32
C ASP A 101 -7.32 -4.16 -46.66
N ASP A 102 -6.11 -3.63 -46.82
CA ASP A 102 -5.49 -3.44 -48.12
C ASP A 102 -4.89 -4.79 -48.57
N VAL A 103 -5.77 -5.78 -48.78
CA VAL A 103 -5.44 -7.02 -49.51
C VAL A 103 -6.01 -6.90 -50.92
N GLU A 104 -5.46 -5.97 -51.70
CA GLU A 104 -5.43 -6.13 -53.15
C GLU A 104 -4.23 -7.01 -53.50
N GLY A 105 -4.47 -8.32 -53.44
CA GLY A 105 -3.53 -9.36 -53.82
C GLY A 105 -4.30 -10.49 -54.48
N GLU A 106 -4.83 -10.21 -55.67
CA GLU A 106 -5.21 -11.21 -56.65
C GLU A 106 -4.01 -12.14 -56.89
N ASP A 107 -4.04 -13.36 -56.36
CA ASP A 107 -3.22 -14.45 -56.89
C ASP A 107 -4.04 -15.75 -56.83
N ASP A 108 -4.65 -16.00 -57.98
CA ASP A 108 -4.99 -17.30 -58.56
C ASP A 108 -4.46 -18.53 -57.80
N VAL A 109 -5.31 -19.18 -57.01
CA VAL A 109 -5.18 -20.61 -56.74
C VAL A 109 -6.32 -21.33 -57.44
N ALA A 110 -6.04 -21.69 -58.69
CA ALA A 110 -6.86 -22.60 -59.46
C ALA A 110 -6.86 -23.99 -58.82
N GLY A 111 -8.08 -24.50 -58.59
CA GLY A 111 -8.41 -25.92 -58.64
C GLY A 111 -7.84 -26.79 -57.53
N ASP A 112 -8.61 -26.97 -56.46
CA ASP A 112 -8.60 -28.25 -55.76
C ASP A 112 -10.00 -28.86 -55.84
N ASP A 113 -10.05 -29.98 -56.54
CA ASP A 113 -11.23 -30.78 -56.83
C ASP A 113 -11.80 -31.35 -55.53
N VAL A 114 -13.01 -30.94 -55.17
CA VAL A 114 -13.81 -31.62 -54.16
C VAL A 114 -14.25 -32.96 -54.76
N VAL A 115 -13.51 -34.02 -54.44
CA VAL A 115 -13.91 -35.40 -54.70
C VAL A 115 -15.11 -35.68 -53.79
N VAL A 116 -16.29 -35.76 -54.40
CA VAL A 116 -17.50 -36.25 -53.74
C VAL A 116 -17.50 -37.76 -53.91
N ASP A 117 -17.27 -38.49 -52.82
CA ASP A 117 -17.41 -39.95 -52.83
C ASP A 117 -18.88 -40.34 -53.03
N GLU A 118 -19.11 -41.29 -53.94
CA GLU A 118 -20.40 -41.64 -54.52
C GLU A 118 -21.24 -42.60 -53.64
N ASP A 119 -20.79 -42.95 -52.43
CA ASP A 119 -21.44 -43.98 -51.60
C ASP A 119 -22.35 -43.44 -50.48
N GLY A 120 -22.40 -42.12 -50.29
CA GLY A 120 -23.39 -41.49 -49.41
C GLY A 120 -23.31 -41.92 -47.94
N THR A 121 -22.16 -42.41 -47.49
CA THR A 121 -21.90 -42.60 -46.07
C THR A 121 -21.24 -41.34 -45.53
N MET A 122 -22.03 -40.55 -44.79
CA MET A 122 -21.51 -39.54 -43.87
C MET A 122 -20.70 -40.26 -42.79
N ASP A 123 -19.38 -40.15 -42.85
CA ASP A 123 -18.51 -40.51 -41.73
C ASP A 123 -18.72 -39.46 -40.62
N ASP A 124 -19.52 -39.81 -39.63
CA ASP A 124 -19.83 -39.00 -38.43
C ASP A 124 -18.68 -38.95 -37.40
N ASP A 125 -17.41 -39.11 -37.80
CA ASP A 125 -16.34 -39.52 -36.86
C ASP A 125 -15.16 -38.53 -36.69
N ASP A 126 -15.39 -37.21 -36.74
CA ASP A 126 -14.31 -36.23 -36.45
C ASP A 126 -14.78 -34.86 -35.88
N SER A 127 -15.79 -34.82 -34.99
CA SER A 127 -16.24 -33.54 -34.40
C SER A 127 -15.51 -33.07 -33.12
N ASP A 128 -14.45 -33.75 -32.67
CA ASP A 128 -13.77 -33.40 -31.40
C ASP A 128 -12.44 -32.63 -31.59
N ALA A 129 -12.08 -32.21 -32.80
CA ALA A 129 -10.83 -31.46 -33.05
C ALA A 129 -10.96 -29.92 -33.02
N ASP A 130 -12.18 -29.36 -32.96
CA ASP A 130 -12.41 -27.94 -33.33
C ASP A 130 -12.80 -26.98 -32.20
N ILE A 131 -12.38 -27.24 -30.95
CA ILE A 131 -12.56 -26.27 -29.84
C ILE A 131 -11.25 -26.03 -29.08
N ASN A 132 -10.17 -25.67 -29.80
CA ASN A 132 -8.98 -25.13 -29.13
C ASN A 132 -8.29 -23.97 -29.89
N ILE A 133 -9.04 -23.22 -30.69
CA ILE A 133 -8.58 -21.98 -31.36
C ILE A 133 -9.19 -20.72 -30.72
N LYS A 134 -9.99 -20.80 -29.64
CA LYS A 134 -10.66 -19.62 -29.04
C LYS A 134 -10.02 -18.98 -27.81
N HIS A 135 -8.88 -19.46 -27.29
CA HIS A 135 -8.27 -18.89 -26.07
C HIS A 135 -6.77 -18.59 -26.17
N ARG A 136 -6.29 -18.12 -27.33
CA ARG A 136 -4.95 -17.52 -27.45
C ARG A 136 -4.95 -16.07 -27.92
N HIS A 137 -6.03 -15.33 -27.71
CA HIS A 137 -5.91 -13.90 -27.48
C HIS A 137 -5.69 -13.69 -25.99
N ARG A 138 -4.54 -14.16 -25.48
CA ARG A 138 -3.96 -13.53 -24.30
C ARG A 138 -3.72 -12.11 -24.74
N HIS A 139 -4.61 -11.21 -24.34
CA HIS A 139 -4.39 -9.78 -24.44
C HIS A 139 -3.04 -9.54 -23.77
N HIS A 140 -2.00 -9.33 -24.58
CA HIS A 140 -0.77 -8.74 -24.09
C HIS A 140 -1.22 -7.48 -23.39
N GLN A 141 -1.10 -7.44 -22.06
CA GLN A 141 -1.02 -6.17 -21.33
C GLN A 141 -0.02 -5.35 -22.13
N GLY A 142 -0.53 -4.39 -22.91
CA GLY A 142 0.22 -3.85 -24.03
C GLY A 142 1.53 -3.32 -23.49
N ALA A 143 2.64 -3.99 -23.84
CA ALA A 143 3.97 -3.58 -23.43
C ALA A 143 4.10 -2.08 -23.71
N LEU A 144 4.80 -1.35 -22.84
CA LEU A 144 5.06 0.05 -23.11
C LEU A 144 5.71 0.17 -24.50
N SER A 145 5.07 0.95 -25.37
CA SER A 145 5.61 1.29 -26.68
C SER A 145 5.90 2.78 -26.71
N VAL A 146 6.78 3.20 -27.62
CA VAL A 146 7.13 4.62 -27.80
C VAL A 146 5.89 5.43 -28.14
N GLU A 147 5.01 4.92 -28.98
CA GLU A 147 3.74 5.56 -29.37
C GLU A 147 2.81 5.74 -28.17
N ARG A 148 2.76 4.72 -27.28
CA ARG A 148 1.96 4.79 -26.06
C ARG A 148 2.52 5.82 -25.09
N ILE A 149 3.85 5.88 -24.92
CA ILE A 149 4.52 6.88 -24.09
C ILE A 149 4.21 8.29 -24.62
N GLN A 150 4.38 8.51 -25.92
CA GLN A 150 4.09 9.80 -26.56
C GLN A 150 2.62 10.21 -26.40
N SER A 151 1.69 9.27 -26.58
CA SER A 151 0.26 9.54 -26.38
C SER A 151 -0.08 9.97 -24.94
N ILE A 152 0.58 9.40 -23.94
CA ILE A 152 0.44 9.80 -22.53
C ILE A 152 0.97 11.22 -22.33
N VAL A 153 2.16 11.52 -22.86
CA VAL A 153 2.79 12.85 -22.79
C VAL A 153 1.90 13.91 -23.43
N ASP A 154 1.39 13.65 -24.62
CA ASP A 154 0.55 14.60 -25.37
C ASP A 154 -0.75 14.89 -24.61
N ARG A 155 -1.42 13.85 -24.11
CA ARG A 155 -2.68 14.00 -23.35
C ARG A 155 -2.48 14.79 -22.07
N LEU A 156 -1.43 14.47 -21.28
CA LEU A 156 -1.16 15.19 -20.05
C LEU A 156 -0.75 16.65 -20.31
N SER A 157 0.03 16.89 -21.38
CA SER A 157 0.42 18.24 -21.78
C SER A 157 -0.78 19.08 -22.22
N GLU A 158 -1.73 18.50 -22.95
CA GLU A 158 -2.99 19.15 -23.33
C GLU A 158 -3.83 19.51 -22.11
N GLN A 159 -3.96 18.60 -21.14
CA GLN A 159 -4.69 18.85 -19.89
C GLN A 159 -4.03 19.94 -19.05
N LEU A 160 -2.69 19.95 -18.96
CA LEU A 160 -1.92 20.97 -18.25
C LEU A 160 -2.01 22.35 -18.93
N ALA A 161 -2.26 22.41 -20.24
CA ALA A 161 -2.44 23.66 -20.97
C ALA A 161 -3.87 24.25 -20.84
N SER A 162 -4.83 23.51 -20.29
CA SER A 162 -6.20 23.99 -20.02
C SER A 162 -6.21 25.10 -18.97
N GLU A 163 -7.14 26.07 -19.09
CA GLU A 163 -7.37 27.08 -18.05
C GLU A 163 -7.85 26.45 -16.72
N ASP A 164 -8.47 25.28 -16.80
CA ASP A 164 -8.90 24.45 -15.68
C ASP A 164 -8.41 23.01 -15.93
N PRO A 165 -7.18 22.66 -15.48
CA PRO A 165 -6.61 21.34 -15.71
C PRO A 165 -7.41 20.23 -15.02
N GLN A 166 -8.11 19.42 -15.81
CA GLN A 166 -8.75 18.20 -15.33
C GLN A 166 -7.79 17.04 -15.45
N LEU A 167 -6.99 16.83 -14.39
CA LEU A 167 -5.97 15.78 -14.35
C LEU A 167 -6.58 14.43 -13.90
N PRO A 168 -6.11 13.31 -14.47
CA PRO A 168 -6.60 11.98 -14.12
C PRO A 168 -6.09 11.55 -12.74
N GLY A 169 -6.93 10.83 -12.00
CA GLY A 169 -6.64 10.49 -10.62
C GLY A 169 -6.46 11.75 -9.77
N ASN A 170 -6.07 11.58 -8.52
CA ASN A 170 -5.78 12.68 -7.62
C ASN A 170 -4.44 13.37 -7.90
N LEU A 171 -4.04 13.50 -9.18
CA LEU A 171 -2.78 14.13 -9.57
C LEU A 171 -2.84 15.65 -9.38
N THR A 172 -1.83 16.19 -8.73
CA THR A 172 -1.60 17.63 -8.69
C THR A 172 -0.98 18.11 -10.01
N VAL A 173 -1.07 19.42 -10.28
CA VAL A 173 -0.41 20.04 -11.43
C VAL A 173 1.10 19.79 -11.42
N ASP A 174 1.73 19.88 -10.25
CA ASP A 174 3.17 19.64 -10.09
C ASP A 174 3.53 18.17 -10.38
N GLN A 175 2.72 17.22 -9.92
CA GLN A 175 2.92 15.79 -10.21
C GLN A 175 2.75 15.48 -11.69
N ALA A 176 1.69 15.99 -12.33
CA ALA A 176 1.48 15.80 -13.76
C ALA A 176 2.60 16.45 -14.59
N THR A 177 3.08 17.62 -14.18
CA THR A 177 4.23 18.29 -14.81
C THR A 177 5.49 17.43 -14.71
N ALA A 178 5.82 16.93 -13.52
CA ALA A 178 6.97 16.05 -13.31
C ALA A 178 6.88 14.75 -14.14
N ILE A 179 5.67 14.18 -14.28
CA ILE A 179 5.43 13.01 -15.15
C ILE A 179 5.73 13.35 -16.61
N VAL A 180 5.21 14.47 -17.12
CA VAL A 180 5.45 14.90 -18.50
C VAL A 180 6.93 15.17 -18.76
N GLU A 181 7.62 15.84 -17.85
CA GLU A 181 9.05 16.12 -17.98
C GLU A 181 9.89 14.83 -17.97
N GLY A 182 9.61 13.90 -17.06
CA GLY A 182 10.32 12.62 -16.98
C GLY A 182 10.09 11.71 -18.18
N LEU A 183 8.85 11.63 -18.69
CA LEU A 183 8.56 10.84 -19.89
C LEU A 183 9.18 11.48 -21.16
N ASN A 184 9.19 12.81 -21.27
CA ASN A 184 9.91 13.49 -22.35
C ASN A 184 11.43 13.23 -22.29
N ALA A 185 12.01 13.22 -21.08
CA ALA A 185 13.42 12.88 -20.90
C ALA A 185 13.70 11.43 -21.32
N ALA A 186 12.80 10.49 -20.98
CA ALA A 186 12.90 9.10 -21.42
C ALA A 186 12.82 8.97 -22.95
N LEU A 187 11.87 9.67 -23.60
CA LEU A 187 11.72 9.71 -25.06
C LEU A 187 12.95 10.25 -25.80
N ALA A 188 13.81 11.01 -25.13
CA ALA A 188 15.05 11.53 -25.70
C ALA A 188 16.25 10.57 -25.59
N THR A 189 16.09 9.40 -24.96
CA THR A 189 17.16 8.40 -24.82
C THR A 189 17.24 7.45 -26.01
N ASP A 190 18.33 6.68 -26.11
CA ASP A 190 18.49 5.63 -27.13
C ASP A 190 17.53 4.43 -26.94
N ASP A 191 17.00 4.24 -25.73
CA ASP A 191 15.99 3.23 -25.39
C ASP A 191 14.85 3.85 -24.57
N PRO A 192 13.88 4.51 -25.23
CA PRO A 192 12.80 5.22 -24.57
C PRO A 192 11.91 4.35 -23.68
N VAL A 193 11.74 3.08 -24.04
CA VAL A 193 10.85 2.18 -23.32
C VAL A 193 11.48 1.80 -21.99
N ALA A 194 12.74 1.36 -22.00
CA ALA A 194 13.45 1.03 -20.77
C ALA A 194 13.57 2.24 -19.83
N ALA A 195 13.92 3.41 -20.37
CA ALA A 195 14.01 4.64 -19.59
C ALA A 195 12.66 5.08 -18.99
N ALA A 196 11.57 4.92 -19.74
CA ALA A 196 10.23 5.23 -19.24
C ALA A 196 9.77 4.23 -18.16
N GLU A 197 10.08 2.94 -18.32
CA GLU A 197 9.79 1.91 -17.31
C GLU A 197 10.51 2.18 -16.00
N GLU A 198 11.80 2.53 -16.05
CA GLU A 198 12.60 2.92 -14.89
C GLU A 198 12.01 4.16 -14.20
N PHE A 199 11.70 5.20 -14.98
CA PHE A 199 11.06 6.41 -14.46
C PHE A 199 9.72 6.11 -13.78
N LEU A 200 8.84 5.35 -14.44
CA LEU A 200 7.53 4.98 -13.90
C LEU A 200 7.64 4.03 -12.69
N SER A 201 8.70 3.23 -12.59
CA SER A 201 9.01 2.46 -11.38
C SER A 201 9.36 3.40 -10.22
N SER A 202 10.26 4.36 -10.44
CA SER A 202 10.66 5.32 -9.41
C SER A 202 9.49 6.18 -8.90
N LEU A 203 8.56 6.56 -9.80
CA LEU A 203 7.34 7.27 -9.42
C LEU A 203 6.40 6.42 -8.55
N ARG A 204 6.27 5.12 -8.88
CA ARG A 204 5.45 4.18 -8.08
C ARG A 204 6.03 4.02 -6.68
N GLU A 205 7.35 3.88 -6.57
CA GLU A 205 8.05 3.80 -5.29
C GLU A 205 7.88 5.09 -4.47
N ALA A 206 8.09 6.27 -5.07
CA ALA A 206 7.91 7.54 -4.39
C ALA A 206 6.47 7.74 -3.87
N LYS A 207 5.46 7.38 -4.68
CA LYS A 207 4.05 7.44 -4.27
C LYS A 207 3.71 6.43 -3.18
N GLN A 208 4.35 5.26 -3.19
CA GLN A 208 4.22 4.27 -2.13
C GLN A 208 4.80 4.80 -0.82
N VAL A 209 5.98 5.43 -0.84
CA VAL A 209 6.58 6.07 0.33
C VAL A 209 5.67 7.16 0.90
N GLU A 210 5.13 8.05 0.07
CA GLU A 210 4.20 9.11 0.51
C GLU A 210 2.97 8.55 1.23
N ARG A 211 2.39 7.47 0.70
CA ARG A 211 1.25 6.78 1.34
C ARG A 211 1.63 6.17 2.68
N LEU A 212 2.78 5.52 2.77
CA LEU A 212 3.26 4.91 4.01
C LEU A 212 3.58 5.99 5.06
N GLN A 213 4.16 7.12 4.65
CA GLN A 213 4.41 8.25 5.54
C GLN A 213 3.11 8.81 6.11
N THR A 214 2.08 8.99 5.28
CA THR A 214 0.76 9.41 5.73
C THR A 214 0.17 8.44 6.75
N LEU A 215 0.34 7.13 6.54
CA LEU A 215 -0.09 6.11 7.50
C LEU A 215 0.69 6.20 8.81
N VAL A 216 2.01 6.38 8.75
CA VAL A 216 2.87 6.59 9.94
C VAL A 216 2.40 7.80 10.74
N ASP A 217 2.15 8.92 10.08
CA ASP A 217 1.69 10.17 10.72
C ASP A 217 0.33 9.95 11.42
N ASN A 218 -0.60 9.26 10.78
CA ASN A 218 -1.90 8.91 11.36
C ASN A 218 -1.77 7.98 12.57
N LEU A 219 -0.88 6.97 12.51
CA LEU A 219 -0.64 6.06 13.63
C LEU A 219 0.08 6.76 14.80
N ASN A 220 0.99 7.69 14.52
CA ASN A 220 1.60 8.53 15.55
C ASN A 220 0.55 9.44 16.22
N ALA A 221 -0.36 10.04 15.46
CA ALA A 221 -1.48 10.79 16.02
C ALA A 221 -2.40 9.91 16.89
N ALA A 222 -2.61 8.64 16.52
CA ALA A 222 -3.33 7.67 17.34
C ALA A 222 -2.59 7.36 18.66
N ILE A 223 -1.25 7.26 18.63
CA ILE A 223 -0.42 7.11 19.83
C ILE A 223 -0.56 8.33 20.75
N ASP A 224 -0.48 9.54 20.21
CA ASP A 224 -0.56 10.77 20.99
C ASP A 224 -1.94 11.00 21.60
N SER A 225 -3.00 10.61 20.89
CA SER A 225 -4.39 10.75 21.37
C SER A 225 -4.82 9.61 22.30
N GLY A 226 -4.17 8.45 22.23
CA GLY A 226 -4.59 7.21 22.91
C GLY A 226 -5.84 6.56 22.28
N GLU A 227 -6.28 7.01 21.11
CA GLU A 227 -7.37 6.42 20.33
C GLU A 227 -6.79 5.46 19.29
N PHE A 228 -6.69 4.18 19.63
CA PHE A 228 -6.10 3.17 18.75
C PHE A 228 -7.13 2.54 17.81
N PRO A 229 -6.81 2.40 16.52
CA PRO A 229 -7.69 1.73 15.58
C PRO A 229 -7.85 0.25 15.98
N ASN A 230 -9.05 -0.29 15.76
CA ASN A 230 -9.28 -1.74 15.74
C ASN A 230 -8.90 -2.48 17.04
N GLY A 231 -8.98 -1.79 18.18
CA GLY A 231 -8.65 -2.38 19.49
C GLY A 231 -7.17 -2.73 19.66
N LEU A 232 -6.30 -2.22 18.77
CA LEU A 232 -4.86 -2.38 18.91
C LEU A 232 -4.37 -1.71 20.20
N THR A 233 -3.36 -2.32 20.79
CA THR A 233 -2.63 -1.74 21.91
C THR A 233 -1.64 -0.70 21.41
N GLN A 234 -1.25 0.22 22.29
CA GLN A 234 -0.19 1.19 22.00
C GLN A 234 1.11 0.52 21.55
N GLU A 235 1.46 -0.63 22.14
CA GLU A 235 2.67 -1.38 21.80
C GLU A 235 2.60 -1.97 20.39
N GLU A 236 1.44 -2.48 19.97
CA GLU A 236 1.23 -2.98 18.61
C GLU A 236 1.31 -1.85 17.59
N VAL A 237 0.66 -0.71 17.85
CA VAL A 237 0.73 0.47 16.97
C VAL A 237 2.16 0.99 16.87
N ALA A 238 2.90 1.08 17.98
CA ALA A 238 4.30 1.48 17.96
C ALA A 238 5.18 0.51 17.17
N THR A 239 4.91 -0.80 17.26
CA THR A 239 5.61 -1.82 16.46
C THR A 239 5.33 -1.66 14.96
N ILE A 240 4.09 -1.38 14.59
CA ILE A 240 3.70 -1.14 13.19
C ILE A 240 4.40 0.12 12.66
N VAL A 241 4.38 1.22 13.42
CA VAL A 241 5.08 2.47 13.05
C VAL A 241 6.58 2.23 12.84
N ALA A 242 7.23 1.50 13.76
CA ALA A 242 8.65 1.18 13.62
C ALA A 242 8.93 0.38 12.34
N GLY A 243 8.14 -0.67 12.07
CA GLY A 243 8.30 -1.46 10.84
C GLY A 243 8.05 -0.65 9.56
N LEU A 244 7.09 0.28 9.58
CA LEU A 244 6.81 1.16 8.44
C LEU A 244 7.97 2.13 8.17
N ASN A 245 8.54 2.73 9.23
CA ASN A 245 9.71 3.58 9.08
C ASN A 245 10.91 2.82 8.52
N THR A 246 11.17 1.59 9.00
CA THR A 246 12.23 0.75 8.45
C THR A 246 12.00 0.44 6.97
N ALA A 247 10.78 0.12 6.55
CA ALA A 247 10.44 -0.13 5.14
C ALA A 247 10.60 1.13 4.26
N ILE A 248 10.24 2.30 4.78
CA ILE A 248 10.44 3.59 4.10
C ILE A 248 11.94 3.90 3.94
N GLU A 249 12.74 3.70 4.99
CA GLU A 249 14.18 3.97 4.99
C GLU A 249 14.96 2.99 4.09
N SER A 250 14.58 1.72 4.07
CA SER A 250 15.25 0.69 3.27
C SER A 250 14.78 0.66 1.81
N GLY A 251 13.58 1.18 1.52
CA GLY A 251 12.89 0.96 0.25
C GLY A 251 12.40 -0.48 0.05
N ASP A 252 12.55 -1.35 1.06
CA ASP A 252 12.06 -2.73 1.02
C ASP A 252 10.64 -2.80 1.57
N PHE A 253 9.69 -2.97 0.67
CA PHE A 253 8.27 -3.10 0.98
C PHE A 253 7.82 -4.56 1.14
N THR A 254 8.76 -5.51 1.10
CA THR A 254 8.49 -6.92 1.32
C THR A 254 8.00 -7.12 2.76
N GLY A 255 6.88 -7.82 2.93
CA GLY A 255 6.33 -8.08 4.26
C GLY A 255 5.40 -7.00 4.82
N LEU A 256 5.19 -5.87 4.13
CA LEU A 256 4.19 -4.86 4.53
C LEU A 256 2.80 -5.46 4.75
N GLY A 257 2.42 -6.47 3.96
CA GLY A 257 1.14 -7.17 4.13
C GLY A 257 0.99 -7.82 5.51
N GLN A 258 2.06 -8.43 6.02
CA GLN A 258 2.07 -9.04 7.36
C GLN A 258 2.09 -7.97 8.45
N LEU A 259 2.93 -6.93 8.28
CA LEU A 259 3.02 -5.81 9.22
C LEU A 259 1.68 -5.07 9.38
N LEU A 260 0.95 -4.89 8.29
CA LEU A 260 -0.34 -4.19 8.25
C LEU A 260 -1.54 -5.11 8.55
N SER A 261 -1.33 -6.43 8.67
CA SER A 261 -2.43 -7.37 8.96
C SER A 261 -3.22 -7.05 10.23
N PRO A 262 -2.62 -6.57 11.35
CA PRO A 262 -3.39 -6.21 12.54
C PRO A 262 -4.33 -5.02 12.30
N LEU A 263 -3.98 -4.11 11.39
CA LEU A 263 -4.85 -3.00 11.00
C LEU A 263 -6.06 -3.45 10.18
N ARG A 264 -6.02 -4.62 9.53
CA ARG A 264 -7.15 -5.16 8.74
C ARG A 264 -8.14 -5.97 9.59
N GLY A 265 -7.72 -6.46 10.77
CA GLY A 265 -8.29 -7.66 11.39
C GLY A 265 -9.41 -7.52 12.43
N ALA A 266 -9.84 -6.33 12.87
CA ALA A 266 -10.78 -6.29 14.01
C ALA A 266 -12.28 -6.38 13.67
N ASN A 267 -12.68 -6.35 12.40
CA ASN A 267 -14.11 -6.36 12.02
C ASN A 267 -14.65 -7.74 11.56
N GLY A 268 -13.85 -8.81 11.59
CA GLY A 268 -14.19 -10.08 10.93
C GLY A 268 -14.38 -11.32 11.82
N HIS A 269 -14.30 -11.22 13.14
CA HIS A 269 -14.43 -12.38 14.05
C HIS A 269 -15.45 -12.12 15.17
N HIS A 270 -16.69 -11.85 14.78
CA HIS A 270 -17.87 -12.28 15.54
C HIS A 270 -18.44 -13.46 14.76
N HIS A 271 -17.80 -14.63 14.86
CA HIS A 271 -18.51 -15.86 14.55
C HIS A 271 -19.30 -16.22 15.81
N ASP A 272 -20.62 -16.27 15.62
CA ASP A 272 -21.60 -16.83 16.54
C ASP A 272 -21.28 -18.31 16.80
N ASP A 273 -20.28 -18.60 17.63
CA ASP A 273 -20.09 -19.93 18.23
C ASP A 273 -20.90 -19.98 19.54
N GLU A 274 -22.24 -19.96 19.40
CA GLU A 274 -23.09 -20.71 20.32
C GLU A 274 -23.08 -22.17 19.86
N ASP A 275 -22.86 -23.10 20.80
CA ASP A 275 -22.85 -24.58 20.62
C ASP A 275 -21.66 -25.15 19.84
N ASP A 276 -20.86 -26.12 20.30
CA ASP A 276 -21.11 -27.21 21.24
C ASP A 276 -19.76 -27.75 21.77
N GLY A 277 -19.72 -28.09 23.06
CA GLY A 277 -19.05 -29.31 23.54
C GLY A 277 -17.54 -29.49 23.38
N ASP A 278 -16.83 -29.23 24.48
CA ASP A 278 -15.82 -30.15 25.06
C ASP A 278 -14.89 -30.90 24.08
N SER A 279 -13.80 -30.26 23.68
CA SER A 279 -12.56 -30.97 23.35
C SER A 279 -11.37 -30.23 23.94
N GLY A 280 -10.93 -30.68 25.11
CA GLY A 280 -9.66 -30.28 25.69
C GLY A 280 -8.50 -30.79 24.83
N ASP A 281 -8.01 -29.95 23.94
CA ASP A 281 -6.68 -30.10 23.33
C ASP A 281 -5.96 -28.75 23.40
N ALA A 282 -5.07 -28.65 24.39
CA ALA A 282 -4.17 -27.54 24.57
C ALA A 282 -2.94 -27.74 23.68
N ASP A 283 -2.93 -27.16 22.47
CA ASP A 283 -1.70 -26.83 21.71
C ASP A 283 -1.96 -26.04 20.41
N HIS A 284 -2.90 -25.09 20.42
CA HIS A 284 -3.02 -24.14 19.31
C HIS A 284 -2.09 -22.95 19.53
N VAL A 285 -0.88 -23.05 18.98
CA VAL A 285 0.05 -21.92 18.80
C VAL A 285 -0.69 -20.81 18.06
N ARG A 286 -0.80 -19.62 18.67
CA ARG A 286 -1.53 -18.50 18.06
C ARG A 286 -0.79 -18.08 16.78
N PRO A 287 -1.50 -17.88 15.65
CA PRO A 287 -0.88 -17.59 14.35
C PRO A 287 -0.01 -16.31 14.33
N GLY A 288 -0.11 -15.42 15.33
CA GLY A 288 0.77 -14.26 15.48
C GLY A 288 2.11 -14.50 16.21
N GLN A 289 2.30 -15.63 16.90
CA GLN A 289 3.55 -15.89 17.63
C GLN A 289 4.74 -16.23 16.72
N SER A 290 4.50 -16.79 15.52
CA SER A 290 5.58 -17.14 14.57
C SER A 290 6.34 -15.91 14.08
N VAL A 291 5.63 -14.85 13.71
CA VAL A 291 6.24 -13.64 13.11
C VAL A 291 7.05 -12.86 14.13
N VAL A 292 6.53 -12.69 15.35
CA VAL A 292 7.29 -12.03 16.43
C VAL A 292 8.55 -12.83 16.78
N THR A 293 8.48 -14.16 16.67
CA THR A 293 9.61 -15.05 16.89
C THR A 293 10.68 -14.88 15.81
N GLU A 294 10.28 -14.83 14.54
CA GLU A 294 11.18 -14.59 13.40
C GLU A 294 11.87 -13.22 13.46
N ILE A 295 11.15 -12.16 13.82
CA ILE A 295 11.73 -10.81 13.97
C ILE A 295 12.76 -10.77 15.09
N ILE A 296 12.44 -11.35 16.26
CA ILE A 296 13.37 -11.39 17.40
C ILE A 296 14.62 -12.21 17.04
N GLN A 297 14.45 -13.34 16.33
CA GLN A 297 15.59 -14.14 15.87
C GLN A 297 16.47 -13.36 14.88
N SER A 298 15.87 -12.66 13.92
CA SER A 298 16.59 -11.84 12.96
C SER A 298 17.44 -10.75 13.64
N HIS A 299 16.92 -10.10 14.69
CA HIS A 299 17.71 -9.15 15.47
C HIS A 299 18.87 -9.79 16.23
N ILE A 300 18.67 -10.99 16.81
CA ILE A 300 19.75 -11.74 17.47
C ILE A 300 20.87 -12.03 16.45
N ASP A 301 20.50 -12.52 15.27
CA ASP A 301 21.45 -12.87 14.21
C ASP A 301 22.22 -11.65 13.69
N ALA A 302 21.54 -10.50 13.53
CA ALA A 302 22.16 -9.25 13.10
C ALA A 302 23.19 -8.73 14.11
N ILE A 303 22.86 -8.73 15.40
CA ILE A 303 23.79 -8.30 16.47
C ILE A 303 24.97 -9.26 16.55
N GLN A 304 24.74 -10.57 16.45
CA GLN A 304 25.81 -11.56 16.46
C GLN A 304 26.75 -11.37 15.28
N SER A 305 26.22 -11.14 14.07
CA SER A 305 27.03 -10.86 12.88
C SER A 305 27.89 -9.61 13.05
N ALA A 306 27.34 -8.55 13.63
CA ALA A 306 28.04 -7.29 13.86
C ALA A 306 29.15 -7.39 14.94
N LEU A 307 29.00 -8.31 15.89
CA LEU A 307 30.06 -8.66 16.84
C LEU A 307 31.16 -9.48 16.17
N ASP A 308 30.77 -10.45 15.33
CA ASP A 308 31.70 -11.36 14.66
C ASP A 308 32.57 -10.64 13.61
N ASP A 309 32.04 -9.62 12.93
CA ASP A 309 32.79 -8.80 11.95
C ASP A 309 33.52 -7.60 12.59
N GLY A 310 33.28 -7.34 13.88
CA GLY A 310 33.88 -6.24 14.63
C GLY A 310 33.33 -4.85 14.29
N SER A 311 32.20 -4.76 13.58
CA SER A 311 31.50 -3.49 13.33
C SER A 311 30.89 -2.91 14.62
N ILE A 312 30.63 -3.75 15.62
CA ILE A 312 30.27 -3.34 16.98
C ILE A 312 31.29 -3.89 17.97
N VAL A 313 31.79 -3.02 18.85
CA VAL A 313 32.65 -3.40 19.97
C VAL A 313 31.82 -3.40 21.24
N ALA A 314 31.65 -4.57 21.85
CA ALA A 314 30.97 -4.68 23.14
C ALA A 314 31.80 -4.01 24.26
N PRO A 315 31.16 -3.26 25.18
CA PRO A 315 31.83 -2.76 26.38
C PRO A 315 32.44 -3.91 27.21
N GLU A 316 33.62 -3.69 27.81
CA GLU A 316 34.32 -4.73 28.61
C GLU A 316 33.52 -5.20 29.83
N ASP A 317 32.56 -4.40 30.30
CA ASP A 317 31.73 -4.66 31.47
C ASP A 317 30.40 -5.36 31.13
N ILE A 318 30.11 -5.61 29.86
CA ILE A 318 28.85 -6.21 29.42
C ILE A 318 29.11 -7.48 28.62
N ASP A 319 28.62 -8.60 29.14
CA ASP A 319 28.66 -9.90 28.46
C ASP A 319 27.52 -9.98 27.43
N VAL A 320 27.73 -9.36 26.27
CA VAL A 320 26.75 -9.33 25.17
C VAL A 320 26.42 -10.76 24.70
N ALA A 321 27.40 -11.67 24.72
CA ALA A 321 27.19 -13.07 24.35
C ALA A 321 26.22 -13.78 25.32
N ALA A 322 26.32 -13.52 26.63
CA ALA A 322 25.37 -14.03 27.61
C ALA A 322 23.94 -13.47 27.39
N ILE A 323 23.82 -12.19 27.04
CA ILE A 323 22.51 -11.56 26.77
C ILE A 323 21.84 -12.14 25.52
N LEU A 324 22.60 -12.33 24.43
CA LEU A 324 22.09 -12.95 23.20
C LEU A 324 21.69 -14.42 23.43
N THR A 325 22.48 -15.16 24.22
CA THR A 325 22.14 -16.53 24.63
C THR A 325 20.83 -16.55 25.43
N GLN A 326 20.67 -15.64 26.40
CA GLN A 326 19.44 -15.54 27.19
C GLN A 326 18.21 -15.20 26.32
N ALA A 327 18.37 -14.32 25.33
CA ALA A 327 17.30 -13.97 24.41
C ALA A 327 16.90 -15.17 23.52
N SER A 328 17.87 -15.91 22.99
CA SER A 328 17.66 -17.10 22.17
C SER A 328 16.99 -18.24 22.97
N ASP A 329 17.45 -18.51 24.19
CA ASP A 329 16.85 -19.53 25.07
C ASP A 329 15.39 -19.20 25.42
N ALA A 330 15.09 -17.93 25.70
CA ALA A 330 13.73 -17.47 25.96
C ALA A 330 12.83 -17.63 24.73
N LEU A 331 13.37 -17.36 23.54
CA LEU A 331 12.67 -17.53 22.27
C LEU A 331 12.36 -19.00 21.99
N ALA A 332 13.33 -19.90 22.22
CA ALA A 332 13.14 -21.35 22.08
C ALA A 332 12.11 -21.91 23.07
N ALA A 333 11.93 -21.26 24.23
CA ALA A 333 10.88 -21.59 25.20
C ALA A 333 9.50 -20.99 24.87
N GLY A 334 9.40 -20.19 23.80
CA GLY A 334 8.17 -19.45 23.43
C GLY A 334 7.88 -18.24 24.33
N ASP A 335 8.83 -17.83 25.19
CA ASP A 335 8.69 -16.67 26.08
C ASP A 335 9.22 -15.40 25.40
N ILE A 336 8.40 -14.86 24.51
CA ILE A 336 8.65 -13.61 23.76
C ILE A 336 8.98 -12.45 24.71
N ARG A 337 8.36 -12.40 25.90
CA ARG A 337 8.57 -11.32 26.86
C ARG A 337 9.97 -11.41 27.48
N ALA A 338 10.40 -12.60 27.88
CA ALA A 338 11.74 -12.81 28.41
C ALA A 338 12.82 -12.51 27.34
N ALA A 339 12.59 -12.90 26.09
CA ALA A 339 13.50 -12.59 24.98
C ALA A 339 13.66 -11.07 24.78
N ARG A 340 12.55 -10.33 24.80
CA ARG A 340 12.57 -8.85 24.71
C ARG A 340 13.26 -8.19 25.90
N VAL A 341 13.05 -8.68 27.12
CA VAL A 341 13.71 -8.15 28.32
C VAL A 341 15.22 -8.34 28.24
N ALA A 342 15.70 -9.49 27.75
CA ALA A 342 17.11 -9.72 27.52
C ALA A 342 17.67 -8.69 26.49
N LEU A 343 17.04 -8.57 25.31
CA LEU A 343 17.48 -7.62 24.27
C LEU A 343 17.43 -6.15 24.72
N SER A 344 16.49 -5.77 25.58
CA SER A 344 16.41 -4.39 26.10
C SER A 344 17.64 -3.96 26.92
N GLN A 345 18.40 -4.92 27.47
CA GLN A 345 19.64 -4.63 28.18
C GLN A 345 20.73 -4.11 27.23
N LEU A 346 20.66 -4.48 25.94
CA LEU A 346 21.59 -3.99 24.92
C LEU A 346 21.26 -2.56 24.47
N ARG A 347 19.97 -2.17 24.47
CA ARG A 347 19.54 -0.85 24.00
C ARG A 347 20.15 0.29 24.84
N GLY A 348 20.26 0.09 26.15
CA GLY A 348 20.87 1.09 27.05
C GLY A 348 22.35 1.35 26.78
N ILE A 349 23.02 0.49 26.00
CA ILE A 349 24.44 0.60 25.65
C ILE A 349 24.62 1.55 24.45
N PHE A 350 23.81 1.37 23.41
CA PHE A 350 23.91 2.16 22.18
C PHE A 350 23.44 3.60 22.34
N ASP A 351 22.53 3.86 23.28
CA ASP A 351 22.03 5.21 23.55
C ASP A 351 23.04 6.09 24.33
N GLN A 352 24.08 5.53 24.95
CA GLN A 352 25.02 6.29 25.79
C GLN A 352 26.14 7.02 25.03
N ASP A 353 26.48 6.61 23.80
CA ASP A 353 27.65 7.15 23.08
C ASP A 353 27.32 8.29 22.10
N ASN A 354 26.05 8.55 21.80
CA ASN A 354 25.62 9.63 20.90
C ASN A 354 25.37 10.99 21.59
N GLY A 355 25.64 11.09 22.90
CA GLY A 355 25.13 12.18 23.73
C GLY A 355 26.12 13.22 24.24
N ASN A 356 27.42 13.16 23.95
CA ASN A 356 28.37 14.06 24.62
C ASN A 356 29.62 14.41 23.77
N ASP A 357 29.43 15.28 22.77
CA ASP A 357 30.53 16.04 22.14
C ASP A 357 30.18 17.54 22.06
N ASP A 358 29.61 18.09 23.14
CA ASP A 358 29.68 19.52 23.38
C ASP A 358 31.01 19.83 24.06
N THR A 359 31.98 20.07 23.20
CA THR A 359 33.28 20.67 23.49
C THR A 359 33.10 21.95 24.31
N ASP A 360 33.55 21.91 25.56
CA ASP A 360 33.97 23.08 26.32
C ASP A 360 35.18 23.73 25.61
N GLU A 361 34.92 24.52 24.57
CA GLU A 361 35.90 25.47 24.03
C GLU A 361 36.09 26.64 25.01
N ASP A 362 37.15 26.54 25.79
CA ASP A 362 38.07 27.62 26.17
C ASP A 362 37.46 28.98 26.54
N GLY A 363 36.98 29.07 27.79
CA GLY A 363 36.79 30.33 28.50
C GLY A 363 38.13 31.00 28.82
N GLU A 364 38.72 31.71 27.85
CA GLU A 364 39.78 32.68 28.08
C GLU A 364 39.27 33.87 28.92
N SER A 365 39.67 33.86 30.19
CA SER A 365 39.58 34.97 31.13
C SER A 365 40.34 36.20 30.58
N HIS A 366 39.63 37.21 30.09
CA HIS A 366 40.12 38.60 30.04
C HIS A 366 39.15 39.52 30.77
N GLY A 367 39.64 40.07 31.88
CA GLY A 367 38.89 41.01 32.70
C GLY A 367 38.64 42.32 31.98
N ASN A 368 37.48 42.92 32.27
CA ASN A 368 37.36 44.36 32.24
C ASN A 368 36.57 44.83 33.46
N ASP A 369 37.36 45.38 34.37
CA ASP A 369 37.03 46.39 35.36
C ASP A 369 36.38 47.62 34.69
N HIS A 370 35.75 48.46 35.52
CA HIS A 370 34.97 49.69 35.26
C HIS A 370 33.47 49.42 35.06
N GLY A 371 32.55 49.95 35.85
CA GLY A 371 32.64 50.96 36.89
C GLY A 371 31.22 51.50 37.16
N ARG A 372 30.94 51.79 38.43
CA ARG A 372 30.06 52.85 38.95
C ARG A 372 28.82 53.25 38.12
N GLY A 373 27.65 53.14 38.73
CA GLY A 373 26.48 53.92 38.29
C GLY A 373 25.26 53.81 39.19
N HIS A 374 25.17 54.71 40.16
CA HIS A 374 23.98 54.98 40.98
C HIS A 374 22.70 55.25 40.16
N GLY A 375 21.54 54.94 40.76
CA GLY A 375 20.26 55.58 40.41
C GLY A 375 19.03 54.79 40.85
N GLN A 376 18.71 54.72 42.15
CA GLN A 376 17.50 55.36 42.70
C GLN A 376 16.45 55.83 41.68
N GLY A 377 15.24 55.26 41.74
CA GLY A 377 14.11 55.79 40.97
C GLY A 377 12.78 55.14 41.34
N ARG A 378 12.12 55.69 42.36
CA ARG A 378 10.74 55.38 42.76
C ARG A 378 9.75 55.70 41.63
N GLY A 379 8.66 54.94 41.51
CA GLY A 379 7.53 55.34 40.67
C GLY A 379 6.26 54.53 40.95
N ARG A 380 5.39 55.07 41.82
CA ARG A 380 4.02 54.61 42.04
C ARG A 380 3.07 55.20 40.97
N GLY A 381 2.00 54.46 40.65
CA GLY A 381 0.74 54.96 40.07
C GLY A 381 -0.04 53.75 39.55
N ARG A 382 -1.16 53.26 40.09
CA ARG A 382 -2.45 53.89 40.45
C ARG A 382 -2.99 54.84 39.37
N GLY A 383 -3.94 54.33 38.60
CA GLY A 383 -4.88 55.10 37.79
C GLY A 383 -6.04 54.21 37.37
N ARG A 384 -7.21 54.43 37.97
CA ARG A 384 -8.52 53.93 37.52
C ARG A 384 -8.97 54.70 36.29
N GLY A 385 -9.71 54.04 35.41
CA GLY A 385 -10.65 54.61 34.45
C GLY A 385 -11.79 53.63 34.32
#